data_AF-A0A2H0A9A9-F1
#
_entry.id   AF-A0A2H0A9A9-F1
#
_cell.length_a   1.000
_cell.length_b   1.000
_cell.length_c   1.000
_cell.angle_alpha   90.00
_cell.angle_beta   90.00
_cell.angle_gamma   90.00
#
_symmetry.space_group_name_H-M   'P 1'
#
loop_
_entity.id
_entity.type
_entity.pdbx_description
1 polymer ?
#
loop_
_entity_poly.entity_id
_entity_poly.type
_entity_poly.pdbx_seq_one_letter_code
_entity_poly.pdbx_strand_id
1 'polypeptide(L)'
;NRDFVVISVACKVGRIPKEKIDVRDDQKISPGNFETMCNPIMQALILNDEKTDFNILLGLCVGHDSLFLKYSKALCTVFAVKDRLLGHNPMAAIYNIDSYYRDLK
;
A
#
# COMPACT_ATOMS: atom_id res chain seq x y z
N ASN A 1 -28.44 1.21 -11.22
CA ASN A 1 -27.04 1.39 -10.80
C ASN A 1 -26.80 2.77 -10.20
N ARG A 2 -27.75 3.32 -9.41
CA ARG A 2 -27.68 4.69 -8.87
C ARG A 2 -27.26 4.75 -7.39
N ASP A 3 -26.99 3.59 -6.79
CA ASP A 3 -26.75 3.45 -5.34
C ASP A 3 -25.34 2.95 -4.99
N PHE A 4 -24.44 2.90 -5.98
CA PHE A 4 -23.03 2.53 -5.75
C PHE A 4 -22.15 3.78 -5.80
N VAL A 5 -21.67 4.21 -4.64
CA VAL A 5 -20.78 5.36 -4.49
C VAL A 5 -19.36 4.86 -4.26
N VAL A 6 -18.42 5.41 -5.02
CA VAL A 6 -17.00 5.04 -4.92
C VAL A 6 -16.23 6.20 -4.29
N ILE A 7 -15.53 5.90 -3.21
CA ILE A 7 -14.53 6.77 -2.61
C ILE A 7 -13.14 6.20 -2.92
N SER A 8 -12.18 7.07 -3.22
CA SER A 8 -10.81 6.66 -3.52
C SER A 8 -9.82 7.48 -2.70
N VAL A 9 -8.85 6.81 -2.09
CA VAL A 9 -7.75 7.45 -1.35
C VAL A 9 -6.43 6.88 -1.84
N ALA A 10 -5.46 7.76 -2.11
CA ALA A 10 -4.17 7.38 -2.67
C ALA A 10 -3.08 7.22 -1.59
N CYS A 11 -2.05 6.43 -1.90
CA CYS A 11 -0.96 6.05 -0.98
C CYS A 11 -0.34 7.24 -0.24
N LYS A 12 -0.13 8.38 -0.92
CA LYS A 12 0.59 9.57 -0.43
C LYS A 12 -0.34 10.64 0.17
N VAL A 13 -1.55 10.26 0.59
CA VAL A 13 -2.50 11.18 1.21
C VAL A 13 -1.87 11.94 2.39
N GLY A 14 -2.18 13.22 2.50
CA GLY A 14 -1.57 14.14 3.47
C GLY A 14 -0.17 14.65 3.10
N ARG A 15 0.45 14.12 2.03
CA ARG A 15 1.75 14.59 1.49
C ARG A 15 2.85 14.74 2.58
N ILE A 16 2.90 13.80 3.52
CA ILE A 16 3.85 13.90 4.64
C ILE A 16 5.29 13.73 4.11
N PRO A 17 6.21 14.67 4.41
CA PRO A 17 7.61 14.56 4.00
C PRO A 17 8.28 13.34 4.64
N LYS A 18 9.19 12.70 3.90
CA LYS A 18 9.95 11.53 4.40
C LYS A 18 10.85 11.88 5.59
N GLU A 19 11.26 13.13 5.72
CA GLU A 19 12.05 13.66 6.83
C GLU A 19 11.35 13.51 8.18
N LYS A 20 10.02 13.35 8.20
CA LYS A 20 9.26 13.06 9.44
C LYS A 20 9.56 11.70 10.05
N ILE A 21 10.16 10.79 9.27
CA ILE A 21 10.62 9.46 9.72
C ILE A 21 12.16 9.37 9.61
N ASP A 22 12.84 10.51 9.75
CA ASP A 22 14.30 10.63 9.77
C ASP A 22 15.02 10.15 8.50
N VAL A 23 14.30 10.04 7.38
CA VAL A 23 14.93 9.84 6.07
C VAL A 23 15.60 11.14 5.66
N ARG A 24 16.93 11.11 5.58
CA ARG A 24 17.75 12.24 5.16
C ARG A 24 17.61 12.48 3.66
N ASP A 25 17.96 13.70 3.23
CA ASP A 25 17.87 14.09 1.82
C ASP A 25 18.75 13.22 0.89
N ASP A 26 19.94 12.81 1.35
CA ASP A 26 20.84 11.92 0.62
C ASP A 26 20.29 10.48 0.45
N GLN A 27 19.27 10.12 1.22
CA GLN A 27 18.60 8.81 1.17
C GLN A 27 17.31 8.82 0.33
N LYS A 28 16.91 9.99 -0.18
CA LYS A 28 15.75 10.12 -1.06
C LYS A 28 16.04 9.49 -2.43
N ILE A 29 14.96 9.17 -3.15
CA ILE A 29 15.10 8.66 -4.52
C ILE A 29 15.60 9.78 -5.45
N SER A 30 15.18 11.01 -5.17
CA SER A 30 15.59 12.24 -5.84
C SER A 30 16.07 13.25 -4.78
N PRO A 31 17.36 13.19 -4.39
CA PRO A 31 17.96 14.17 -3.50
C PRO A 31 17.77 15.61 -4.01
N GLY A 32 17.62 16.56 -3.08
CA GLY A 32 17.30 17.96 -3.38
C GLY A 32 15.85 18.24 -3.75
N ASN A 33 15.02 17.20 -3.95
CA ASN A 33 13.60 17.35 -4.28
C ASN A 33 12.69 16.99 -3.10
N PHE A 34 11.48 17.55 -3.12
CA PHE A 34 10.44 17.20 -2.16
C PHE A 34 9.91 15.79 -2.43
N GLU A 35 10.01 14.91 -1.42
CA GLU A 35 9.49 13.55 -1.50
C GLU A 35 8.53 13.25 -0.35
N THR A 36 7.34 12.78 -0.70
CA THR A 36 6.34 12.35 0.28
C THR A 36 6.40 10.85 0.52
N MET A 37 6.12 10.44 1.75
CA MET A 37 5.89 9.03 2.10
C MET A 37 4.43 8.63 1.93
N CYS A 38 4.18 7.32 1.94
CA CYS A 38 2.82 6.80 1.99
C CYS A 38 2.26 6.85 3.42
N ASN A 39 0.94 6.92 3.54
CA ASN A 39 0.22 6.99 4.81
C ASN A 39 -0.98 6.02 4.81
N PRO A 40 -0.76 4.72 5.11
CA PRO A 40 -1.83 3.72 5.14
C PRO A 40 -2.85 3.94 6.26
N ILE A 41 -2.42 4.51 7.38
CA ILE A 41 -3.31 4.80 8.51
C ILE A 41 -4.30 5.90 8.12
N MET A 42 -3.83 7.01 7.54
CA MET A 42 -4.71 8.08 7.09
C MET A 42 -5.66 7.63 5.96
N GLN A 43 -5.22 6.72 5.08
CA GLN A 43 -6.12 6.13 4.09
C GLN A 43 -7.32 5.43 4.75
N ALA A 44 -7.07 4.59 5.76
CA ALA A 44 -8.14 3.93 6.51
C ALA A 44 -9.02 4.93 7.27
N LEU A 45 -8.42 5.94 7.91
CA LEU A 45 -9.18 6.95 8.67
C LEU A 45 -10.10 7.78 7.78
N ILE A 46 -9.67 8.16 6.57
CA ILE A 46 -10.52 8.87 5.61
C ILE A 46 -11.69 7.98 5.19
N LEU A 47 -11.44 6.72 4.83
CA LEU A 47 -12.51 5.80 4.42
C LEU A 47 -13.48 5.46 5.56
N ASN A 48 -13.03 5.51 6.81
CA ASN A 48 -13.87 5.41 7.99
C ASN A 48 -14.76 6.66 8.17
N ASP A 49 -14.23 7.85 7.92
CA ASP A 49 -14.97 9.12 8.01
C ASP A 49 -16.06 9.21 6.94
N GLU A 50 -15.74 8.72 5.74
CA GLU A 50 -16.66 8.55 4.61
C GLU A 50 -17.65 7.39 4.80
N LYS A 51 -17.54 6.64 5.91
CA LYS A 51 -18.44 5.54 6.28
C LYS A 51 -18.62 4.50 5.16
N THR A 52 -17.52 4.14 4.51
CA THR A 52 -17.52 3.07 3.51
C THR A 52 -18.03 1.75 4.09
N ASP A 53 -18.82 1.00 3.32
CA ASP A 53 -19.31 -0.33 3.73
C ASP A 53 -18.27 -1.43 3.48
N PHE A 54 -17.43 -1.26 2.45
CA PHE A 54 -16.45 -2.23 2.02
C PHE A 54 -15.25 -1.56 1.32
N ASN A 55 -14.04 -2.00 1.66
CA ASN A 55 -12.79 -1.45 1.13
C ASN A 55 -12.04 -2.48 0.26
N ILE A 56 -11.59 -2.02 -0.91
CA ILE A 56 -10.76 -2.81 -1.82
C ILE A 56 -9.35 -2.22 -1.81
N LEU A 57 -8.38 -3.02 -1.34
CA LEU A 57 -6.97 -2.62 -1.27
C LEU A 57 -6.26 -3.00 -2.57
N LEU A 58 -5.53 -2.04 -3.13
CA LEU A 58 -4.87 -2.15 -4.44
C LEU A 58 -3.42 -1.67 -4.36
N GLY A 59 -2.47 -2.58 -4.55
CA GLY A 59 -1.06 -2.26 -4.75
C GLY A 59 -0.39 -1.63 -3.53
N LEU A 60 -0.87 -1.93 -2.32
CA LEU A 60 -0.18 -1.64 -1.07
C LEU A 60 0.83 -2.76 -0.77
N CYS A 61 1.95 -2.43 -0.12
CA CYS A 61 2.89 -3.45 0.32
C CYS A 61 2.39 -4.15 1.58
N VAL A 62 2.94 -5.33 1.89
CA VAL A 62 2.52 -6.17 3.03
C VAL A 62 2.43 -5.39 4.35
N GLY A 63 3.40 -4.51 4.63
CA GLY A 63 3.38 -3.68 5.83
C GLY A 63 2.29 -2.60 5.81
N HIS A 64 2.04 -1.97 4.67
CA HIS A 64 0.97 -0.97 4.52
C HIS A 64 -0.42 -1.61 4.57
N ASP A 65 -0.59 -2.80 3.99
CA ASP A 65 -1.83 -3.57 4.09
C ASP A 65 -2.16 -3.86 5.56
N SER A 66 -1.18 -4.39 6.30
CA SER A 66 -1.35 -4.72 7.71
C SER A 66 -1.79 -3.50 8.54
N LEU A 67 -1.17 -2.34 8.30
CA LEU A 67 -1.56 -1.10 8.98
C LEU A 67 -2.95 -0.63 8.55
N PHE A 68 -3.26 -0.61 7.26
CA PHE A 68 -4.59 -0.21 6.79
C PHE A 68 -5.68 -1.11 7.42
N LEU A 69 -5.51 -2.43 7.35
CA LEU A 69 -6.45 -3.41 7.88
C LEU A 69 -6.67 -3.25 9.39
N LYS A 70 -5.60 -2.94 10.14
CA LYS A 70 -5.69 -2.69 11.58
C LYS A 70 -6.57 -1.48 11.93
N TYR A 71 -6.58 -0.44 11.09
CA TYR A 71 -7.29 0.81 11.37
C TYR A 71 -8.61 0.95 10.59
N SER A 72 -8.90 0.08 9.61
CA SER A 72 -10.18 0.06 8.91
C SER A 72 -11.30 -0.46 9.82
N LYS A 73 -12.45 0.22 9.79
CA LYS A 73 -13.68 -0.24 10.45
C LYS A 73 -14.53 -1.13 9.55
N ALA A 74 -14.50 -0.87 8.25
CA ALA A 74 -15.22 -1.65 7.24
C ALA A 74 -14.47 -2.93 6.89
N LEU A 75 -15.21 -3.91 6.37
CA LEU A 75 -14.61 -5.12 5.79
C LEU A 75 -13.71 -4.76 4.63
N CYS A 76 -12.61 -5.49 4.51
CA CYS A 76 -11.58 -5.23 3.53
C CYS A 76 -11.25 -6.50 2.74
N THR A 77 -10.93 -6.33 1.47
CA THR A 77 -10.27 -7.37 0.67
C THR A 77 -9.04 -6.79 -0.02
N VAL A 78 -8.00 -7.59 -0.16
CA VAL A 78 -6.82 -7.25 -0.94
C VAL A 78 -7.01 -7.81 -2.34
N PHE A 79 -7.23 -6.94 -3.31
CA PHE A 79 -7.40 -7.35 -4.70
C PHE A 79 -6.06 -7.58 -5.40
N ALA A 80 -5.05 -6.77 -5.08
CA ALA A 80 -3.69 -6.92 -5.60
C ALA A 80 -2.66 -6.48 -4.56
N VAL A 81 -1.78 -7.39 -4.14
CA VAL A 81 -0.64 -7.07 -3.26
C VAL A 81 0.44 -6.37 -4.09
N LYS A 82 1.13 -5.36 -3.55
CA LYS A 82 2.26 -4.74 -4.23
C LYS A 82 3.42 -5.72 -4.37
N ASP A 83 3.54 -6.29 -5.56
CA ASP A 83 4.72 -6.99 -6.02
C ASP A 83 5.06 -6.48 -7.42
N ARG A 84 6.14 -5.72 -7.53
CA ARG A 84 6.58 -5.18 -8.83
C ARG A 84 7.35 -6.20 -9.65
N LEU A 85 7.95 -7.19 -8.99
CA LEU A 85 8.78 -8.20 -9.65
C LEU A 85 7.89 -9.26 -10.31
N LEU A 86 6.86 -9.70 -9.58
CA LEU A 86 5.99 -10.82 -10.01
C LEU A 86 4.59 -10.37 -10.43
N GLY A 87 4.41 -9.08 -10.72
CA GLY A 87 3.13 -8.56 -11.23
C GLY A 87 1.96 -8.81 -10.28
N HIS A 88 2.13 -8.46 -9.01
CA HIS A 88 1.13 -8.66 -7.94
C HIS A 88 0.85 -10.13 -7.57
N ASN A 89 1.77 -11.06 -7.89
CA ASN A 89 1.70 -12.48 -7.53
C ASN A 89 2.89 -12.96 -6.66
N PRO A 90 2.94 -12.58 -5.36
CA PRO A 90 4.07 -12.93 -4.49
C PRO A 90 4.22 -14.45 -4.27
N MET A 91 3.15 -15.23 -4.41
CA MET A 91 3.22 -16.69 -4.28
C MET A 91 4.03 -17.35 -5.40
N ALA A 92 4.20 -16.70 -6.55
CA ALA A 92 5.02 -17.23 -7.63
C ALA A 92 6.49 -17.43 -7.23
N ALA A 93 7.04 -16.59 -6.34
CA ALA A 93 8.40 -16.81 -5.79
C ALA A 93 8.46 -18.11 -4.99
N ILE A 94 7.47 -18.34 -4.13
CA ILE A 94 7.41 -19.51 -3.26
C ILE A 94 7.25 -20.79 -4.08
N TYR A 95 6.32 -20.79 -5.04
CA TYR A 95 6.05 -21.97 -5.87
C TYR A 95 7.21 -22.35 -6.79
N ASN A 96 8.09 -21.42 -7.11
CA ASN A 96 9.20 -21.63 -8.05
C ASN A 96 10.58 -21.56 -7.38
N ILE A 97 10.66 -21.54 -6.04
CA ILE A 97 11.94 -21.42 -5.32
C ILE A 97 12.90 -22.59 -5.61
N ASP A 98 12.36 -23.78 -5.84
CA ASP A 98 13.13 -24.98 -6.15
C ASP A 98 13.34 -25.20 -7.67
N SER A 99 12.72 -24.38 -8.53
CA SER A 99 12.78 -24.50 -9.98
C SER A 99 13.41 -23.27 -10.63
N TYR A 100 12.60 -22.29 -11.03
CA TYR A 100 13.02 -21.10 -11.76
C TYR A 100 13.93 -20.18 -10.92
N TYR A 101 13.77 -20.16 -9.61
CA TYR A 101 14.53 -19.32 -8.68
C TYR A 101 15.56 -20.08 -7.84
N ARG A 102 16.00 -21.26 -8.29
CA ARG A 102 16.91 -22.13 -7.52
C ARG A 102 18.23 -21.45 -7.14
N ASP A 103 18.71 -20.52 -7.97
CA ASP A 103 19.96 -19.78 -7.73
C ASP A 103 19.85 -18.71 -6.61
N LEU A 104 18.65 -18.46 -6.07
CA LEU A 104 18.43 -17.57 -4.92
C LEU A 104 18.55 -18.26 -3.56
N LYS A 105 18.69 -19.60 -3.52
CA LYS A 105 18.99 -20.37 -2.31
C LYS A 105 20.49 -20.36 -2.02
#